data_AF-A0A428JCW1-F1
#
_entry.id   AF-A0A428JCW1-F1
#
_cell.length_a   1.000
_cell.length_b   1.000
_cell.length_c   1.000
_cell.angle_alpha   90.00
_cell.angle_beta   90.00
_cell.angle_gamma   90.00
#
_symmetry.space_group_name_H-M   'P 1'
#
loop_
_entity.id
_entity.type
_entity.pdbx_description
1 polymer ?
#
loop_
_entity_poly.entity_id
_entity_poly.type
_entity_poly.pdbx_seq_one_letter_code
_entity_poly.pdbx_strand_id
1 'polypeptide(L)'
;MKSPAFQFYTGDFLSSPDVQMMDAREVGAYCLLLFNAWQGEQPGHLPNSEDKMRRLARLSVEEWQTSREIILGKFPIAADGATRYNPRMVAEAEKQWVFRNKQAGNGAKGGRPKKNPTESQKNPSLSTENPSLSNQNPEHNPKKALQFSSSISSSLHTPPTPATEGGVLAEGSKKNEGPAASEEYPAEGSPASASHTKGPAADVATPVEFRPDPEWAAPMRLVADQLATYFGLSNAQQDARMRLTRFCRIQFEQGQGQLLTDQFAAYRAYKKLRDERLHGWKSYIGTEAQRFADGAWNEKDWAAALTEARKTTSTHGNSRFTDAAGNGSASDSSRRHHIPSRINYQNDAA
;
A
#
# COMPACT_ATOMS: atom_id res chain seq x y z
N MET A 1 -15.44 -3.96 -17.12
CA MET A 1 -15.01 -5.29 -16.63
C MET A 1 -14.82 -5.21 -15.13
N LYS A 2 -15.31 -6.20 -14.36
CA LYS A 2 -15.08 -6.27 -12.90
C LYS A 2 -13.61 -6.60 -12.60
N SER A 3 -13.15 -6.30 -11.39
CA SER A 3 -11.80 -6.69 -10.97
C SER A 3 -11.74 -8.20 -10.72
N PRO A 4 -10.74 -8.95 -11.21
CA PRO A 4 -10.59 -10.37 -10.89
C PRO A 4 -10.24 -10.61 -9.41
N ALA A 5 -9.72 -9.60 -8.70
CA ALA A 5 -9.31 -9.71 -7.30
C ALA A 5 -9.61 -8.42 -6.51
N PHE A 6 -9.73 -8.56 -5.18
CA PHE A 6 -9.73 -7.47 -4.22
C PHE A 6 -8.48 -7.51 -3.32
N GLN A 7 -8.20 -6.40 -2.65
CA GLN A 7 -7.08 -6.31 -1.71
C GLN A 7 -7.56 -6.76 -0.33
N PHE A 8 -7.02 -7.87 0.15
CA PHE A 8 -7.30 -8.41 1.49
C PHE A 8 -6.12 -8.08 2.41
N TYR A 9 -6.34 -7.14 3.34
CA TYR A 9 -5.32 -6.67 4.28
C TYR A 9 -5.36 -7.54 5.54
N THR A 10 -4.42 -8.48 5.66
CA THR A 10 -4.39 -9.47 6.75
C THR A 10 -4.20 -8.84 8.13
N GLY A 11 -3.39 -7.78 8.24
CA GLY A 11 -3.21 -7.02 9.48
C GLY A 11 -4.54 -6.47 9.99
N ASP A 12 -5.21 -5.66 9.19
CA ASP A 12 -6.52 -5.06 9.50
C ASP A 12 -7.64 -6.08 9.74
N PHE A 13 -7.56 -7.25 9.08
CA PHE A 13 -8.49 -8.35 9.31
C PHE A 13 -8.29 -8.97 10.71
N LEU A 14 -7.04 -9.29 11.06
CA LEU A 14 -6.68 -9.91 12.34
C LEU A 14 -6.71 -8.92 13.52
N SER A 15 -6.63 -7.62 13.28
CA SER A 15 -6.75 -6.58 14.30
C SER A 15 -8.19 -6.13 14.57
N SER A 16 -9.17 -6.63 13.82
CA SER A 16 -10.60 -6.30 14.02
C SER A 16 -11.12 -7.01 15.28
N PRO A 17 -11.61 -6.30 16.32
CA PRO A 17 -12.11 -6.94 17.55
C PRO A 17 -13.17 -8.01 17.27
N ASP A 18 -14.15 -7.72 16.41
CA ASP A 18 -15.20 -8.68 16.04
C ASP A 18 -14.65 -9.96 15.37
N VAL A 19 -13.50 -9.89 14.70
CA VAL A 19 -12.88 -11.06 14.04
C VAL A 19 -12.02 -11.85 15.04
N GLN A 20 -11.47 -11.19 16.06
CA GLN A 20 -10.80 -11.85 17.18
C GLN A 20 -11.79 -12.60 18.10
N MET A 21 -13.06 -12.20 18.10
CA MET A 21 -14.15 -12.87 18.80
C MET A 21 -14.83 -13.97 17.97
N MET A 22 -14.48 -14.12 16.68
CA MET A 22 -15.05 -15.14 15.81
C MET A 22 -14.35 -16.50 15.96
N ASP A 23 -15.13 -17.57 16.04
CA ASP A 23 -14.62 -18.93 15.93
C ASP A 23 -14.12 -19.23 14.49
N ALA A 24 -13.26 -20.24 14.34
CA ALA A 24 -12.69 -20.62 13.03
C ALA A 24 -13.75 -20.89 11.94
N ARG A 25 -14.93 -21.42 12.32
CA ARG A 25 -16.09 -21.60 11.44
C ARG A 25 -16.63 -20.25 10.95
N GLU A 26 -16.73 -19.27 11.84
CA GLU A 26 -17.30 -17.94 11.58
C GLU A 26 -16.35 -17.09 10.74
N VAL A 27 -15.04 -17.19 11.01
CA VAL A 27 -13.97 -16.65 10.15
C VAL A 27 -14.08 -17.21 8.73
N GLY A 28 -14.28 -18.53 8.59
CA GLY A 28 -14.48 -19.18 7.29
C GLY A 28 -15.76 -18.71 6.57
N ALA A 29 -16.87 -18.66 7.28
CA ALA A 29 -18.16 -18.16 6.78
C ALA A 29 -18.08 -16.69 6.35
N TYR A 30 -17.44 -15.83 7.14
CA TYR A 30 -17.23 -14.42 6.84
C TYR A 30 -16.37 -14.25 5.57
N CYS A 31 -15.26 -14.99 5.45
CA CYS A 31 -14.45 -15.01 4.24
C CYS A 31 -15.24 -15.44 2.99
N LEU A 32 -16.05 -16.50 3.08
CA LEU A 32 -16.92 -16.93 1.98
C LEU A 32 -17.93 -15.84 1.56
N LEU A 33 -18.53 -15.14 2.53
CA LEU A 33 -19.42 -14.02 2.24
C LEU A 33 -18.68 -12.84 1.59
N LEU A 34 -17.47 -12.50 2.05
CA LEU A 34 -16.63 -11.48 1.41
C LEU A 34 -16.31 -11.84 -0.05
N PHE A 35 -15.98 -13.11 -0.34
CA PHE A 35 -15.69 -13.56 -1.70
C PHE A 35 -16.92 -13.45 -2.62
N ASN A 36 -18.10 -13.85 -2.14
CA ASN A 36 -19.35 -13.71 -2.89
C ASN A 36 -19.76 -12.24 -3.08
N ALA A 37 -19.60 -11.40 -2.05
CA ALA A 37 -19.86 -9.96 -2.12
C ALA A 37 -18.98 -9.26 -3.17
N TRP A 38 -17.75 -9.72 -3.38
CA TRP A 38 -16.87 -9.19 -4.43
C TRP A 38 -17.32 -9.59 -5.84
N GLN A 39 -17.77 -10.83 -6.03
CA GLN A 39 -18.19 -11.35 -7.34
C GLN A 39 -19.59 -10.89 -7.76
N GLY A 40 -20.41 -10.44 -6.80
CA GLY A 40 -21.75 -9.87 -7.00
C GLY A 40 -21.80 -8.72 -8.01
N GLU A 41 -22.99 -8.39 -8.51
CA GLU A 41 -23.20 -7.32 -9.50
C GLU A 41 -22.61 -5.99 -9.06
N GLN A 42 -22.91 -5.61 -7.82
CA GLN A 42 -22.33 -4.48 -7.12
C GLN A 42 -21.30 -5.01 -6.10
N PRO A 43 -19.99 -4.72 -6.26
CA PRO A 43 -18.97 -5.21 -5.34
C PRO A 43 -19.23 -4.75 -3.90
N GLY A 44 -18.97 -5.66 -2.96
CA GLY A 44 -19.19 -5.43 -1.52
C GLY A 44 -20.64 -5.59 -1.06
N HIS A 45 -21.58 -5.94 -1.93
CA HIS A 45 -23.00 -6.10 -1.60
C HIS A 45 -23.47 -7.56 -1.69
N LEU A 46 -24.43 -7.91 -0.85
CA LEU A 46 -25.08 -9.22 -0.72
C LEU A 46 -26.60 -9.05 -0.60
N PRO A 47 -27.42 -10.04 -1.00
CA PRO A 47 -28.86 -10.00 -0.79
C PRO A 47 -29.20 -10.07 0.71
N ASN A 48 -30.11 -9.23 1.18
CA ASN A 48 -30.62 -9.25 2.57
C ASN A 48 -31.63 -10.39 2.77
N SER A 49 -31.17 -11.64 2.60
CA SER A 49 -31.98 -12.86 2.73
C SER A 49 -31.17 -13.91 3.51
N GLU A 50 -31.68 -14.29 4.69
CA GLU A 50 -30.96 -15.18 5.60
C GLU A 50 -30.62 -16.53 4.97
N ASP A 51 -31.57 -17.20 4.30
CA ASP A 51 -31.29 -18.50 3.68
C ASP A 51 -30.25 -18.41 2.55
N LYS A 52 -30.25 -17.30 1.77
CA LYS A 52 -29.21 -17.06 0.76
C LYS A 52 -27.85 -16.86 1.42
N MET A 53 -27.75 -15.97 2.41
CA MET A 53 -26.48 -15.70 3.10
C MET A 53 -25.95 -16.95 3.80
N ARG A 54 -26.80 -17.71 4.50
CA ARG A 54 -26.45 -19.00 5.10
C ARG A 54 -25.85 -19.98 4.09
N ARG A 55 -26.49 -20.16 2.93
CA ARG A 55 -25.99 -21.05 1.88
C ARG A 55 -24.64 -20.58 1.30
N LEU A 56 -24.47 -19.27 1.11
CA LEU A 56 -23.19 -18.69 0.65
C LEU A 56 -22.07 -18.86 1.70
N ALA A 57 -22.40 -18.71 2.98
CA ALA A 57 -21.54 -18.98 4.12
C ALA A 57 -21.26 -20.48 4.36
N ARG A 58 -21.99 -21.38 3.67
CA ARG A 58 -21.94 -22.85 3.82
C ARG A 58 -22.24 -23.36 5.23
N LEU A 59 -23.12 -22.67 5.97
CA LEU A 59 -23.53 -23.06 7.31
C LEU A 59 -24.84 -23.86 7.31
N SER A 60 -24.97 -24.79 8.27
CA SER A 60 -26.23 -25.43 8.63
C SER A 60 -27.22 -24.39 9.18
N VAL A 61 -28.49 -24.77 9.35
CA VAL A 61 -29.50 -23.87 9.93
C VAL A 61 -29.15 -23.53 11.38
N GLU A 62 -28.71 -24.53 12.16
CA GLU A 62 -28.32 -24.38 13.57
C GLU A 62 -27.06 -23.52 13.70
N GLU A 63 -26.02 -23.82 12.92
CA GLU A 63 -24.76 -23.05 12.89
C GLU A 63 -25.02 -21.59 12.51
N TRP A 64 -25.94 -21.33 11.57
CA TRP A 64 -26.33 -19.97 11.20
C TRP A 64 -27.04 -19.24 12.33
N GLN A 65 -27.93 -19.88 13.09
CA GLN A 65 -28.62 -19.19 14.20
C GLN A 65 -27.64 -18.73 15.28
N THR A 66 -26.59 -19.51 15.57
CA THR A 66 -25.52 -19.11 16.51
C THR A 66 -24.64 -17.99 15.93
N SER A 67 -24.17 -18.14 14.68
CA SER A 67 -23.12 -17.28 14.13
C SER A 67 -23.60 -16.07 13.32
N ARG A 68 -24.91 -15.96 13.00
CA ARG A 68 -25.41 -14.89 12.14
C ARG A 68 -25.19 -13.50 12.71
N GLU A 69 -25.26 -13.30 14.03
CA GLU A 69 -25.22 -11.95 14.61
C GLU A 69 -23.83 -11.30 14.43
N ILE A 70 -22.77 -12.02 14.80
CA ILE A 70 -21.39 -11.55 14.65
C ILE A 70 -20.98 -11.40 13.17
N ILE A 71 -21.45 -12.30 12.30
CA ILE A 71 -21.21 -12.23 10.85
C ILE A 71 -21.96 -11.06 10.21
N LEU A 72 -23.27 -10.91 10.48
CA LEU A 72 -24.11 -9.85 9.90
C LEU A 72 -23.78 -8.46 10.47
N GLY A 73 -23.15 -8.36 11.64
CA GLY A 73 -22.55 -7.11 12.13
C GLY A 73 -21.51 -6.54 11.16
N LYS A 74 -20.81 -7.40 10.40
CA LYS A 74 -19.85 -6.98 9.34
C LYS A 74 -20.53 -6.63 8.00
N PHE A 75 -21.85 -6.80 7.91
CA PHE A 75 -22.68 -6.52 6.74
C PHE A 75 -23.97 -5.76 7.13
N PRO A 76 -23.87 -4.47 7.51
CA PRO A 76 -25.03 -3.60 7.72
C PRO A 76 -26.00 -3.61 6.52
N ILE A 77 -27.27 -3.40 6.82
CA ILE A 77 -28.33 -3.25 5.80
C ILE A 77 -28.09 -1.94 5.04
N ALA A 78 -28.18 -1.98 3.72
CA ALA A 78 -28.06 -0.80 2.88
C ALA A 78 -29.34 0.06 2.95
N ALA A 79 -29.26 1.30 2.44
CA ALA A 79 -30.41 2.22 2.43
C ALA A 79 -31.62 1.72 1.61
N ASP A 80 -31.43 0.71 0.76
CA ASP A 80 -32.49 0.06 -0.03
C ASP A 80 -33.32 -0.97 0.78
N GLY A 81 -32.85 -1.39 1.97
CA GLY A 81 -33.41 -2.50 2.74
C GLY A 81 -33.26 -3.90 2.12
N ALA A 82 -33.05 -3.98 0.80
CA ALA A 82 -32.98 -5.20 0.00
C ALA A 82 -31.58 -5.85 -0.01
N THR A 83 -30.52 -5.07 0.25
CA THR A 83 -29.15 -5.55 0.29
C THR A 83 -28.48 -5.28 1.64
N ARG A 84 -27.38 -6.00 1.87
CA ARG A 84 -26.42 -5.75 2.93
C ARG A 84 -25.06 -5.52 2.30
N TYR A 85 -24.22 -4.71 2.91
CA TYR A 85 -22.93 -4.32 2.34
C TYR A 85 -21.81 -4.35 3.37
N ASN A 86 -20.59 -4.66 2.93
CA ASN A 86 -19.41 -4.49 3.77
C ASN A 86 -18.78 -3.10 3.48
N PRO A 87 -18.79 -2.14 4.44
CA PRO A 87 -18.38 -0.76 4.18
C PRO A 87 -16.95 -0.64 3.63
N ARG A 88 -16.02 -1.45 4.16
CA ARG A 88 -14.63 -1.46 3.72
C ARG A 88 -14.50 -1.96 2.29
N MET A 89 -15.17 -3.07 1.93
CA MET A 89 -15.11 -3.63 0.59
C MET A 89 -15.68 -2.68 -0.47
N VAL A 90 -16.76 -1.95 -0.15
CA VAL A 90 -17.32 -0.92 -1.03
C VAL A 90 -16.32 0.22 -1.27
N ALA A 91 -15.69 0.74 -0.21
CA ALA A 91 -14.67 1.78 -0.32
C ALA A 91 -13.44 1.32 -1.14
N GLU A 92 -12.99 0.07 -0.99
CA GLU A 92 -11.90 -0.49 -1.81
C GLU A 92 -12.30 -0.72 -3.27
N ALA A 93 -13.56 -1.13 -3.53
CA ALA A 93 -14.08 -1.25 -4.89
C ALA A 93 -14.11 0.10 -5.62
N GLU A 94 -14.57 1.15 -4.94
CA GLU A 94 -14.61 2.51 -5.46
C GLU A 94 -13.20 3.04 -5.78
N LYS A 95 -12.25 2.93 -4.83
CA LYS A 95 -10.84 3.29 -5.06
C LYS A 95 -10.27 2.62 -6.31
N GLN A 96 -10.49 1.31 -6.47
CA GLN A 96 -10.05 0.57 -7.64
C GLN A 96 -10.73 1.03 -8.93
N TRP A 97 -12.03 1.35 -8.89
CA TRP A 97 -12.78 1.85 -10.04
C TRP A 97 -12.27 3.22 -10.50
N VAL A 98 -12.11 4.17 -9.57
CA VAL A 98 -11.53 5.50 -9.84
C VAL A 98 -10.12 5.38 -10.42
N PHE A 99 -9.27 4.54 -9.83
CA PHE A 99 -7.92 4.31 -10.33
C PHE A 99 -7.91 3.71 -11.75
N ARG A 100 -8.71 2.66 -12.01
CA ARG A 100 -8.81 2.05 -13.35
C ARG A 100 -9.29 3.05 -14.40
N ASN A 101 -10.32 3.86 -14.09
CA ASN A 101 -10.83 4.86 -15.03
C ASN A 101 -9.77 5.93 -15.34
N LYS A 102 -9.04 6.40 -14.32
CA LYS A 102 -7.90 7.31 -14.50
C LYS A 102 -6.82 6.71 -15.41
N GLN A 103 -6.45 5.44 -15.21
CA GLN A 103 -5.45 4.78 -16.05
C GLN A 103 -5.95 4.49 -17.47
N ALA A 104 -7.22 4.13 -17.64
CA ALA A 104 -7.83 3.98 -18.97
C ALA A 104 -7.81 5.30 -19.76
N GLY A 105 -8.19 6.40 -19.11
CA GLY A 105 -8.13 7.74 -19.71
C GLY A 105 -6.70 8.21 -20.03
N ASN A 106 -5.70 7.80 -19.24
CA ASN A 106 -4.29 8.05 -19.55
C ASN A 106 -3.78 7.18 -20.70
N GLY A 107 -4.15 5.89 -20.73
CA GLY A 107 -3.79 4.96 -21.80
C GLY A 107 -4.34 5.38 -23.17
N ALA A 108 -5.60 5.84 -23.20
CA ALA A 108 -6.25 6.38 -24.39
C ALA A 108 -5.54 7.62 -24.98
N LYS A 109 -4.82 8.39 -24.16
CA LYS A 109 -4.02 9.55 -24.60
C LYS A 109 -2.66 9.17 -25.21
N GLY A 110 -2.34 7.89 -25.30
CA GLY A 110 -1.11 7.37 -25.90
C GLY A 110 0.05 7.29 -24.90
N GLY A 111 0.18 6.15 -24.23
CA GLY A 111 1.20 5.91 -23.18
C GLY A 111 2.67 5.85 -23.63
N ARG A 112 3.02 6.35 -24.82
CA ARG A 112 4.41 6.38 -25.31
C ARG A 112 4.64 7.67 -26.12
N PRO A 113 5.53 8.57 -25.68
CA PRO A 113 6.04 9.62 -26.54
C PRO A 113 6.60 8.97 -27.81
N LYS A 114 6.19 9.45 -28.99
CA LYS A 114 6.85 9.05 -30.23
C LYS A 114 8.31 9.47 -30.11
N LYS A 115 9.26 8.53 -30.16
CA LYS A 115 10.67 8.87 -30.37
C LYS A 115 10.73 9.57 -31.72
N ASN A 116 10.98 10.87 -31.73
CA ASN A 116 11.29 11.59 -32.96
C ASN A 116 12.57 10.97 -33.54
N PRO A 117 12.56 10.48 -34.81
CA PRO A 117 13.75 9.87 -35.41
C PRO A 117 14.92 10.84 -35.65
N THR A 118 14.72 12.14 -35.40
CA THR A 118 15.56 13.24 -35.88
C THR A 118 16.79 13.53 -35.02
N GLU A 119 16.88 12.99 -33.80
CA GLU A 119 18.09 13.10 -32.96
C GLU A 119 18.87 11.78 -32.96
N SER A 120 19.43 11.45 -34.11
CA SER A 120 20.63 10.63 -34.21
C SER A 120 21.79 11.36 -33.54
N GLN A 121 21.94 11.14 -32.24
CA GLN A 121 23.13 11.58 -31.50
C GLN A 121 24.37 11.03 -32.20
N LYS A 122 25.23 11.94 -32.67
CA LYS A 122 26.59 11.60 -33.11
C LYS A 122 27.36 11.11 -31.89
N ASN A 123 27.46 9.79 -31.72
CA ASN A 123 28.43 9.22 -30.80
C ASN A 123 29.84 9.65 -31.26
N PRO A 124 30.70 10.19 -30.37
CA PRO A 124 32.10 10.38 -30.70
C PRO A 124 32.76 9.01 -30.90
N SER A 125 33.58 8.89 -31.94
CA SER A 125 34.29 7.66 -32.27
C SER A 125 35.35 7.33 -31.21
N LEU A 126 35.10 6.33 -30.36
CA LEU A 126 36.18 5.60 -29.71
C LEU A 126 36.74 4.60 -30.72
N SER A 127 37.97 4.83 -31.15
CA SER A 127 38.75 3.85 -31.90
C SER A 127 39.13 2.71 -30.97
N THR A 128 38.55 1.54 -31.18
CA THR A 128 39.12 0.27 -30.70
C THR A 128 39.51 -0.53 -31.92
N GLU A 129 40.80 -0.56 -32.22
CA GLU A 129 41.34 -1.53 -33.17
C GLU A 129 41.11 -2.95 -32.63
N ASN A 130 40.58 -3.83 -33.46
CA ASN A 130 40.77 -5.26 -33.32
C ASN A 130 40.74 -5.91 -34.71
N PRO A 131 41.63 -6.87 -35.00
CA PRO A 131 41.84 -7.37 -36.35
C PRO A 131 40.72 -8.28 -36.81
N SER A 132 40.57 -8.36 -38.13
CA SER A 132 39.59 -9.20 -38.81
C SER A 132 39.83 -10.69 -38.58
N LEU A 133 38.77 -11.42 -38.27
CA LEU A 133 38.67 -12.84 -38.60
C LEU A 133 37.47 -13.09 -39.50
N SER A 134 37.81 -13.69 -40.64
CA SER A 134 37.01 -13.96 -41.82
C SER A 134 36.02 -15.11 -41.60
N ASN A 135 34.78 -14.95 -42.13
CA ASN A 135 33.87 -16.00 -42.63
C ASN A 135 33.47 -17.16 -41.66
N GLN A 136 32.28 -17.77 -41.72
CA GLN A 136 31.34 -17.98 -42.82
C GLN A 136 29.87 -17.90 -42.36
N ASN A 137 28.97 -17.64 -43.33
CA ASN A 137 27.53 -17.91 -43.23
C ASN A 137 27.28 -19.43 -43.12
N PRO A 138 26.20 -19.89 -42.46
CA PRO A 138 25.19 -20.55 -43.29
C PRO A 138 23.72 -20.24 -42.92
N GLU A 139 22.88 -20.37 -43.93
CA GLU A 139 21.43 -20.24 -43.87
C GLU A 139 20.78 -21.32 -42.99
N HIS A 140 19.70 -20.98 -42.28
CA HIS A 140 18.69 -21.97 -41.90
C HIS A 140 17.27 -21.42 -41.86
N ASN A 141 16.43 -21.96 -42.76
CA ASN A 141 14.97 -21.81 -42.77
C ASN A 141 14.36 -23.00 -42.01
N PRO A 142 13.28 -22.87 -41.21
CA PRO A 142 13.00 -23.83 -40.15
C PRO A 142 12.02 -24.94 -40.58
N LYS A 143 12.39 -26.21 -40.36
CA LYS A 143 11.43 -27.32 -40.32
C LYS A 143 11.79 -28.40 -39.28
N LYS A 144 10.92 -28.46 -38.25
CA LYS A 144 10.31 -29.68 -37.66
C LYS A 144 11.21 -30.74 -36.97
N ALA A 145 10.67 -31.24 -35.85
CA ALA A 145 10.93 -32.56 -35.24
C ALA A 145 12.33 -32.77 -34.63
N LEU A 146 12.43 -32.93 -33.30
CA LEU A 146 12.34 -34.23 -32.61
C LEU A 146 13.40 -35.24 -33.09
N GLN A 147 14.43 -35.50 -32.27
CA GLN A 147 14.66 -36.78 -31.59
C GLN A 147 16.06 -36.85 -30.94
N PHE A 148 16.25 -37.86 -30.08
CA PHE A 148 17.46 -38.33 -29.40
C PHE A 148 18.00 -37.50 -28.20
N SER A 149 18.37 -38.11 -27.06
CA SER A 149 18.06 -39.49 -26.55
C SER A 149 18.53 -39.71 -25.11
N SER A 150 17.80 -40.57 -24.37
CA SER A 150 18.23 -41.64 -23.42
C SER A 150 19.50 -41.48 -22.55
N SER A 151 19.56 -41.93 -21.29
CA SER A 151 18.97 -43.14 -20.67
C SER A 151 18.70 -42.87 -19.17
N ILE A 152 17.89 -43.62 -18.41
CA ILE A 152 18.02 -45.06 -18.06
C ILE A 152 16.63 -45.66 -17.69
N SER A 153 16.42 -46.92 -18.08
CA SER A 153 15.30 -47.82 -17.75
C SER A 153 15.49 -48.51 -16.38
N SER A 154 14.54 -49.15 -15.69
CA SER A 154 13.14 -49.53 -16.00
C SER A 154 12.41 -50.09 -14.76
N SER A 155 11.06 -50.09 -14.80
CA SER A 155 10.12 -51.18 -14.40
C SER A 155 10.00 -51.66 -12.93
N LEU A 156 8.87 -52.18 -12.40
CA LEU A 156 7.43 -52.36 -12.72
C LEU A 156 6.76 -52.90 -11.41
N HIS A 157 5.46 -52.87 -11.07
CA HIS A 157 4.22 -52.32 -11.65
C HIS A 157 3.19 -52.02 -10.51
N THR A 158 1.88 -52.08 -10.76
CA THR A 158 0.76 -51.94 -9.79
C THR A 158 -0.35 -52.98 -10.06
N PRO A 159 -1.10 -53.48 -9.06
CA PRO A 159 -2.30 -54.31 -9.27
C PRO A 159 -3.62 -53.49 -9.35
N PRO A 160 -4.65 -53.95 -10.10
CA PRO A 160 -5.92 -53.24 -10.29
C PRO A 160 -7.12 -53.78 -9.47
N THR A 161 -8.21 -53.00 -9.48
CA THR A 161 -9.52 -53.25 -8.83
C THR A 161 -10.36 -54.36 -9.49
N PRO A 162 -11.17 -55.14 -8.74
CA PRO A 162 -12.12 -56.12 -9.29
C PRO A 162 -13.58 -55.64 -9.37
N ALA A 163 -14.38 -56.28 -10.23
CA ALA A 163 -15.85 -56.21 -10.21
C ALA A 163 -16.49 -57.58 -10.58
N THR A 164 -17.34 -58.06 -9.68
CA THR A 164 -18.59 -58.86 -9.85
C THR A 164 -18.77 -59.80 -11.05
N GLU A 165 -18.93 -61.11 -10.81
CA GLU A 165 -20.26 -61.82 -10.74
C GLU A 165 -20.15 -63.36 -10.58
N GLY A 166 -21.09 -63.94 -9.81
CA GLY A 166 -21.63 -65.30 -10.05
C GLY A 166 -20.93 -66.55 -9.46
N GLY A 167 -21.53 -67.15 -8.41
CA GLY A 167 -21.74 -68.62 -8.42
C GLY A 167 -21.34 -69.48 -7.19
N VAL A 168 -22.36 -69.86 -6.40
CA VAL A 168 -22.61 -71.21 -5.83
C VAL A 168 -21.70 -71.80 -4.71
N LEU A 169 -22.28 -71.81 -3.49
CA LEU A 169 -22.30 -72.86 -2.43
C LEU A 169 -21.05 -73.69 -2.06
N ALA A 170 -20.68 -73.68 -0.77
CA ALA A 170 -20.82 -74.82 0.18
C ALA A 170 -19.82 -74.76 1.37
N GLU A 171 -20.24 -75.24 2.54
CA GLU A 171 -19.50 -75.25 3.82
C GLU A 171 -18.33 -76.25 3.86
N GLY A 172 -17.28 -75.94 4.64
CA GLY A 172 -16.07 -76.77 4.75
C GLY A 172 -15.24 -76.54 6.02
N SER A 173 -15.74 -77.08 7.13
CA SER A 173 -15.14 -77.19 8.48
C SER A 173 -13.63 -77.54 8.59
N LYS A 174 -13.05 -77.29 9.78
CA LYS A 174 -11.79 -77.86 10.37
C LYS A 174 -10.44 -77.29 9.86
N LYS A 175 -9.31 -77.34 10.60
CA LYS A 175 -8.95 -77.50 12.05
C LYS A 175 -7.40 -77.48 12.12
N ASN A 176 -6.79 -77.28 13.30
CA ASN A 176 -5.34 -77.52 13.60
C ASN A 176 -4.35 -76.56 12.85
N GLU A 177 -3.10 -76.35 13.26
CA GLU A 177 -2.32 -76.56 14.50
C GLU A 177 -1.13 -75.55 14.49
N GLY A 178 -0.33 -75.46 15.56
CA GLY A 178 0.93 -74.68 15.58
C GLY A 178 2.07 -75.32 14.74
N PRO A 179 3.34 -74.88 14.85
CA PRO A 179 3.94 -74.35 16.07
C PRO A 179 4.91 -73.16 15.92
N ALA A 180 5.53 -72.83 17.06
CA ALA A 180 6.57 -71.85 17.34
C ALA A 180 7.74 -71.72 16.33
N ALA A 181 8.24 -70.49 16.25
CA ALA A 181 9.68 -70.20 16.19
C ALA A 181 9.97 -68.99 17.10
N SER A 182 10.91 -69.16 18.00
CA SER A 182 11.45 -68.13 18.89
C SER A 182 12.57 -67.35 18.19
N GLU A 183 12.58 -66.03 18.27
CA GLU A 183 13.81 -65.25 18.10
C GLU A 183 13.96 -64.25 19.24
N GLU A 184 15.08 -64.36 19.94
CA GLU A 184 15.47 -63.50 21.04
C GLU A 184 15.88 -62.12 20.51
N TYR A 185 15.40 -61.05 21.14
CA TYR A 185 16.03 -59.74 21.04
C TYR A 185 16.65 -59.39 22.40
N PRO A 186 17.96 -59.13 22.47
CA PRO A 186 18.63 -58.84 23.72
C PRO A 186 18.23 -57.46 24.26
N ALA A 187 17.97 -57.41 25.56
CA ALA A 187 18.04 -56.18 26.34
C ALA A 187 19.51 -55.78 26.58
N GLU A 188 19.70 -54.63 27.27
CA GLU A 188 20.95 -53.94 27.68
C GLU A 188 21.33 -52.74 26.80
N GLY A 189 21.35 -51.52 27.38
CA GLY A 189 21.78 -50.31 26.65
C GLY A 189 21.15 -48.96 27.05
N SER A 190 20.97 -48.68 28.34
CA SER A 190 20.61 -47.35 28.87
C SER A 190 21.81 -46.76 29.62
N PRO A 191 21.90 -45.45 29.93
CA PRO A 191 21.43 -44.24 29.23
C PRO A 191 22.57 -43.25 28.91
N ALA A 192 22.37 -42.32 27.97
CA ALA A 192 23.23 -41.15 27.79
C ALA A 192 22.46 -39.85 28.09
N SER A 193 22.83 -39.18 29.18
CA SER A 193 22.19 -37.96 29.69
C SER A 193 22.28 -36.78 28.72
N ALA A 194 21.18 -36.48 28.01
CA ALA A 194 20.97 -35.16 27.42
C ALA A 194 20.42 -34.21 28.49
N SER A 195 21.31 -33.48 29.16
CA SER A 195 20.97 -32.48 30.17
C SER A 195 20.18 -31.32 29.57
N HIS A 196 18.85 -31.41 29.55
CA HIS A 196 17.98 -30.25 29.33
C HIS A 196 18.12 -29.29 30.50
N THR A 197 18.91 -28.24 30.30
CA THR A 197 18.94 -27.07 31.17
C THR A 197 17.54 -26.46 31.23
N LYS A 198 16.90 -26.65 32.38
CA LYS A 198 15.62 -26.09 32.77
C LYS A 198 15.68 -24.57 32.64
N GLY A 199 15.20 -24.03 31.52
CA GLY A 199 15.09 -22.59 31.32
C GLY A 199 14.25 -21.97 32.44
N PRO A 200 14.60 -20.77 32.94
CA PRO A 200 13.80 -20.12 33.98
C PRO A 200 12.37 -19.92 33.49
N ALA A 201 11.41 -20.05 34.42
CA ALA A 201 9.99 -19.96 34.12
C ALA A 201 9.66 -18.63 33.44
N ALA A 202 8.71 -18.68 32.49
CA ALA A 202 8.32 -17.54 31.67
C ALA A 202 8.08 -16.28 32.50
N ASP A 203 8.63 -15.17 32.02
CA ASP A 203 8.55 -13.86 32.67
C ASP A 203 7.13 -13.52 33.11
N VAL A 204 7.03 -13.06 34.35
CA VAL A 204 5.85 -12.33 34.83
C VAL A 204 5.58 -11.21 33.85
N ALA A 205 4.39 -11.21 33.24
CA ALA A 205 3.98 -10.17 32.31
C ALA A 205 3.96 -8.82 33.05
N THR A 206 5.06 -8.09 32.99
CA THR A 206 5.17 -6.74 33.54
C THR A 206 4.05 -5.90 32.94
N PRO A 207 3.20 -5.27 33.75
CA PRO A 207 2.14 -4.41 33.24
C PRO A 207 2.72 -3.43 32.22
N VAL A 208 2.08 -3.31 31.06
CA VAL A 208 2.52 -2.40 30.00
C VAL A 208 2.36 -0.99 30.54
N GLU A 209 3.44 -0.45 31.11
CA GLU A 209 3.46 0.86 31.73
C GLU A 209 3.14 1.89 30.66
N PHE A 210 2.00 2.55 30.82
CA PHE A 210 1.54 3.57 29.89
C PHE A 210 2.49 4.77 29.95
N ARG A 211 3.46 4.79 29.04
CA ARG A 211 4.32 5.95 28.85
C ARG A 211 3.49 7.06 28.21
N PRO A 212 3.28 8.20 28.89
CA PRO A 212 2.56 9.31 28.28
C PRO A 212 3.31 9.77 27.01
N ASP A 213 2.55 10.19 26.00
CA ASP A 213 3.12 10.82 24.80
C ASP A 213 4.00 12.02 25.26
N PRO A 214 5.25 12.14 24.77
CA PRO A 214 6.09 13.27 25.14
C PRO A 214 5.47 14.58 24.63
N GLU A 215 5.68 15.70 25.34
CA GLU A 215 5.02 16.98 25.03
C GLU A 215 5.24 17.44 23.58
N TRP A 216 6.38 17.10 22.98
CA TRP A 216 6.69 17.39 21.59
C TRP A 216 5.90 16.57 20.55
N ALA A 217 5.20 15.50 20.94
CA ALA A 217 4.50 14.61 20.00
C ALA A 217 3.36 15.32 19.25
N ALA A 218 2.60 16.18 19.92
CA ALA A 218 1.53 16.95 19.31
C ALA A 218 2.03 17.97 18.25
N PRO A 219 2.99 18.90 18.56
CA PRO A 219 3.53 19.80 17.55
C PRO A 219 4.28 19.07 16.43
N MET A 220 4.97 17.96 16.73
CA MET A 220 5.62 17.10 15.72
C MET A 220 4.61 16.55 14.70
N ARG A 221 3.46 16.03 15.16
CA ARG A 221 2.37 15.54 14.30
C ARG A 221 1.80 16.68 13.43
N LEU A 222 1.62 17.88 13.99
CA LEU A 222 1.13 19.05 13.27
C LEU A 222 2.09 19.47 12.14
N VAL A 223 3.40 19.56 12.42
CA VAL A 223 4.42 19.92 11.40
C VAL A 223 4.50 18.86 10.30
N ALA A 224 4.42 17.57 10.66
CA ALA A 224 4.40 16.47 9.68
C ALA A 224 3.20 16.56 8.72
N ASP A 225 2.00 16.90 9.20
CA ASP A 225 0.82 17.05 8.35
C ASP A 225 0.85 18.34 7.50
N GLN A 226 1.39 19.45 8.03
CA GLN A 226 1.64 20.65 7.23
C GLN A 226 2.62 20.39 6.08
N LEU A 227 3.69 19.62 6.32
CA LEU A 227 4.64 19.19 5.28
C LEU A 227 3.94 18.29 4.25
N ALA A 228 3.18 17.29 4.71
CA ALA A 228 2.48 16.37 3.83
C ALA A 228 1.46 17.10 2.92
N THR A 229 0.69 18.02 3.50
CA THR A 229 -0.27 18.86 2.78
C THR A 229 0.42 19.75 1.76
N TYR A 230 1.50 20.44 2.14
CA TYR A 230 2.23 21.34 1.23
C TYR A 230 2.87 20.61 0.04
N PHE A 231 3.35 19.38 0.23
CA PHE A 231 3.89 18.54 -0.84
C PHE A 231 2.82 17.70 -1.58
N GLY A 232 1.53 17.91 -1.30
CA GLY A 232 0.42 17.21 -1.97
C GLY A 232 0.38 15.70 -1.71
N LEU A 233 0.86 15.24 -0.54
CA LEU A 233 0.94 13.83 -0.18
C LEU A 233 -0.39 13.32 0.38
N SER A 234 -1.13 12.63 -0.50
CA SER A 234 -2.40 11.99 -0.19
C SER A 234 -2.28 10.81 0.79
N ASN A 235 -3.41 10.42 1.38
CA ASN A 235 -3.51 9.23 2.24
C ASN A 235 -3.23 7.90 1.52
N ALA A 236 -3.10 7.89 0.18
CA ALA A 236 -2.63 6.72 -0.57
C ALA A 236 -1.09 6.57 -0.52
N GLN A 237 -0.35 7.59 -0.08
CA GLN A 237 1.11 7.63 -0.07
C GLN A 237 1.65 7.43 1.36
N GLN A 238 1.20 6.36 2.03
CA GLN A 238 1.50 6.10 3.44
C GLN A 238 3.01 6.06 3.72
N ASP A 239 3.83 5.41 2.88
CA ASP A 239 5.30 5.38 3.03
C ASP A 239 5.93 6.78 3.06
N ALA A 240 5.40 7.71 2.25
CA ALA A 240 5.88 9.08 2.19
C ALA A 240 5.49 9.86 3.45
N ARG A 241 4.25 9.69 3.93
CA ARG A 241 3.76 10.29 5.18
C ARG A 241 4.51 9.74 6.38
N MET A 242 4.72 8.43 6.46
CA MET A 242 5.52 7.78 7.52
C MET A 242 6.97 8.26 7.55
N ARG A 243 7.61 8.46 6.39
CA ARG A 243 8.96 9.02 6.32
C ARG A 243 9.01 10.49 6.75
N LEU A 244 7.98 11.30 6.44
CA LEU A 244 7.85 12.65 6.99
C LEU A 244 7.67 12.65 8.51
N THR A 245 6.81 11.79 9.05
CA THR A 245 6.62 11.65 10.50
C THR A 245 7.94 11.23 11.18
N ARG A 246 8.71 10.31 10.58
CA ARG A 246 10.03 9.92 11.10
C ARG A 246 11.04 11.07 11.05
N PHE A 247 11.06 11.85 9.96
CA PHE A 247 11.88 13.06 9.85
C PHE A 247 11.54 14.06 10.96
N CYS A 248 10.27 14.47 11.08
CA CYS A 248 9.84 15.40 12.12
C CYS A 248 10.17 14.87 13.52
N ARG A 249 9.92 13.58 13.78
CA ARG A 249 10.26 12.94 15.05
C ARG A 249 11.75 13.09 15.40
N ILE A 250 12.66 12.75 14.49
CA ILE A 250 14.12 12.89 14.72
C ILE A 250 14.49 14.35 15.03
N GLN A 251 13.86 15.31 14.33
CA GLN A 251 14.10 16.74 14.55
C GLN A 251 13.59 17.23 15.92
N PHE A 252 12.41 16.80 16.36
CA PHE A 252 11.90 17.13 17.69
C PHE A 252 12.66 16.41 18.82
N GLU A 253 13.09 15.16 18.62
CA GLU A 253 13.96 14.42 19.57
C GLU A 253 15.35 15.09 19.72
N GLN A 254 15.82 15.82 18.72
CA GLN A 254 17.06 16.62 18.77
C GLN A 254 16.85 18.06 19.30
N GLY A 255 15.63 18.43 19.73
CA GLY A 255 15.29 19.80 20.14
C GLY A 255 15.19 20.82 18.99
N GLN A 256 15.31 20.38 17.73
CA GLN A 256 15.27 21.22 16.53
C GLN A 256 13.83 21.44 16.00
N GLY A 257 12.80 20.99 16.72
CA GLY A 257 11.40 21.07 16.28
C GLY A 257 10.88 22.50 16.02
N GLN A 258 11.28 23.48 16.84
CA GLN A 258 10.93 24.89 16.62
C GLN A 258 11.66 25.44 15.38
N LEU A 259 12.97 25.20 15.28
CA LEU A 259 13.78 25.58 14.12
C LEU A 259 13.20 25.00 12.81
N LEU A 260 12.81 23.73 12.79
CA LEU A 260 12.15 23.09 11.65
C LEU A 260 10.85 23.81 11.26
N THR A 261 10.05 24.21 12.26
CA THR A 261 8.77 24.91 12.06
C THR A 261 9.01 26.28 11.41
N ASP A 262 9.97 27.04 11.92
CA ASP A 262 10.30 28.38 11.44
C ASP A 262 10.98 28.34 10.06
N GLN A 263 11.92 27.43 9.85
CA GLN A 263 12.56 27.19 8.54
C GLN A 263 11.53 26.79 7.49
N PHE A 264 10.58 25.90 7.81
CA PHE A 264 9.54 25.50 6.87
C PHE A 264 8.53 26.63 6.58
N ALA A 265 8.17 27.44 7.57
CA ALA A 265 7.34 28.63 7.36
C ALA A 265 8.05 29.64 6.44
N ALA A 266 9.33 29.90 6.68
CA ALA A 266 10.14 30.80 5.87
C ALA A 266 10.34 30.29 4.43
N TYR A 267 10.64 28.99 4.25
CA TYR A 267 10.78 28.32 2.96
C TYR A 267 9.53 28.49 2.08
N ARG A 268 8.33 28.23 2.65
CA ARG A 268 7.06 28.40 1.95
C ARG A 268 6.86 29.85 1.46
N ALA A 269 7.16 30.83 2.31
CA ALA A 269 7.06 32.24 1.97
C ALA A 269 8.12 32.68 0.94
N TYR A 270 9.34 32.18 1.03
CA TYR A 270 10.44 32.46 0.09
C TYR A 270 10.09 31.98 -1.32
N LYS A 271 9.71 30.70 -1.46
CA LYS A 271 9.37 30.13 -2.76
C LYS A 271 8.17 30.85 -3.42
N LYS A 272 7.17 31.26 -2.63
CA LYS A 272 6.05 32.09 -3.11
C LYS A 272 6.48 33.50 -3.54
N LEU A 273 7.46 34.11 -2.88
CA LEU A 273 7.95 35.46 -3.20
C LEU A 273 8.85 35.49 -4.45
N ARG A 274 9.62 34.42 -4.69
CA ARG A 274 10.54 34.29 -5.83
C ARG A 274 9.94 33.61 -7.06
N ASP A 275 8.73 33.06 -6.96
CA ASP A 275 8.10 32.17 -7.95
C ASP A 275 9.03 31.01 -8.37
N GLU A 276 9.80 30.50 -7.40
CA GLU A 276 10.79 29.47 -7.63
C GLU A 276 10.17 28.07 -7.61
N ARG A 277 10.72 27.18 -8.44
CA ARG A 277 10.38 25.75 -8.41
C ARG A 277 10.57 25.19 -7.00
N LEU A 278 9.53 24.51 -6.52
CA LEU A 278 9.54 23.81 -5.24
C LEU A 278 10.44 22.57 -5.30
N HIS A 279 11.16 22.29 -4.21
CA HIS A 279 11.81 21.00 -4.02
C HIS A 279 10.77 19.88 -3.95
N GLY A 280 11.10 18.71 -4.49
CA GLY A 280 10.31 17.50 -4.22
C GLY A 280 10.52 17.07 -2.76
N TRP A 281 9.48 16.55 -2.10
CA TRP A 281 9.51 16.24 -0.66
C TRP A 281 10.73 15.41 -0.21
N LYS A 282 11.18 14.44 -1.01
CA LYS A 282 12.38 13.62 -0.74
C LYS A 282 13.67 14.44 -0.69
N SER A 283 13.80 15.42 -1.59
CA SER A 283 14.95 16.32 -1.65
C SER A 283 14.85 17.41 -0.57
N TYR A 284 13.65 17.82 -0.19
CA TYR A 284 13.47 18.75 0.93
C TYR A 284 13.92 18.15 2.26
N ILE A 285 13.52 16.91 2.58
CA ILE A 285 13.90 16.27 3.86
C ILE A 285 15.25 15.54 3.83
N GLY A 286 15.77 15.15 2.67
CA GLY A 286 17.03 14.37 2.60
C GLY A 286 16.85 12.88 2.91
N THR A 287 17.94 12.21 3.29
CA THR A 287 18.03 10.76 3.48
C THR A 287 18.13 10.37 4.95
N GLU A 288 17.45 9.27 5.31
CA GLU A 288 17.46 8.74 6.67
C GLU A 288 18.86 8.23 7.09
N ALA A 289 19.66 7.75 6.12
CA ALA A 289 21.04 7.33 6.33
C ALA A 289 21.94 8.46 6.86
N GLN A 290 21.69 9.71 6.44
CA GLN A 290 22.39 10.91 6.94
C GLN A 290 21.58 11.64 8.01
N ARG A 291 20.61 10.98 8.65
CA ARG A 291 19.67 11.57 9.63
C ARG A 291 19.02 12.86 9.12
N PHE A 292 18.74 12.93 7.82
CA PHE A 292 18.10 14.06 7.15
C PHE A 292 18.93 15.36 7.09
N ALA A 293 20.23 15.32 7.42
CA ALA A 293 21.12 16.49 7.37
C ALA A 293 21.41 17.00 5.94
N ASP A 294 21.22 16.13 4.94
CA ASP A 294 21.38 16.36 3.50
C ASP A 294 20.13 16.92 2.80
N GLY A 295 19.06 17.21 3.54
CA GLY A 295 17.83 17.76 2.98
C GLY A 295 17.93 19.26 2.72
N ALA A 296 17.24 19.73 1.67
CA ALA A 296 17.18 21.16 1.32
C ALA A 296 16.57 22.04 2.44
N TRP A 297 15.87 21.46 3.43
CA TRP A 297 15.46 22.17 4.64
C TRP A 297 16.64 22.76 5.45
N ASN A 298 17.83 22.17 5.31
CA ASN A 298 19.08 22.55 6.00
C ASN A 298 20.18 23.04 5.02
N GLU A 299 19.91 23.13 3.72
CA GLU A 299 20.85 23.65 2.71
C GLU A 299 21.16 25.14 2.93
N LYS A 300 20.18 25.89 3.42
CA LYS A 300 20.22 27.35 3.63
C LYS A 300 19.36 27.72 4.82
N ASP A 301 19.70 28.82 5.50
CA ASP A 301 18.77 29.49 6.39
C ASP A 301 17.68 30.19 5.56
N TRP A 302 16.51 29.57 5.47
CA TRP A 302 15.36 30.07 4.73
C TRP A 302 14.78 31.34 5.36
N ALA A 303 14.97 31.58 6.66
CA ALA A 303 14.52 32.81 7.33
C ALA A 303 15.41 34.01 6.95
N ALA A 304 16.73 33.81 6.90
CA ALA A 304 17.67 34.78 6.35
C ALA A 304 17.38 35.04 4.86
N ALA A 305 17.25 33.98 4.04
CA ALA A 305 16.97 34.08 2.62
C ALA A 305 15.65 34.83 2.30
N LEU A 306 14.58 34.60 3.08
CA LEU A 306 13.33 35.35 2.99
C LEU A 306 13.50 36.83 3.31
N THR A 307 14.31 37.15 4.31
CA THR A 307 14.61 38.52 4.71
C THR A 307 15.37 39.27 3.62
N GLU A 308 16.37 38.63 3.01
CA GLU A 308 17.10 39.18 1.86
C GLU A 308 16.20 39.35 0.63
N ALA A 309 15.37 38.35 0.31
CA ALA A 309 14.44 38.43 -0.81
C ALA A 309 13.52 39.64 -0.69
N ARG A 310 12.92 39.86 0.49
CA ARG A 310 12.07 41.04 0.79
C ARG A 310 12.82 42.36 0.59
N LYS A 311 14.08 42.47 1.02
CA LYS A 311 14.91 43.66 0.79
C LYS A 311 15.07 43.93 -0.72
N THR A 312 15.47 42.92 -1.50
CA THR A 312 15.71 43.09 -2.96
C THR A 312 14.46 43.51 -3.73
N THR A 313 13.28 43.00 -3.36
CA THR A 313 12.01 43.39 -4.00
C THR A 313 11.63 44.84 -3.69
N SER A 314 11.90 45.32 -2.48
CA SER A 314 11.63 46.72 -2.09
C SER A 314 12.47 47.72 -2.91
N THR A 315 13.76 47.43 -3.13
CA THR A 315 14.65 48.31 -3.90
C THR A 315 14.20 48.49 -5.35
N HIS A 316 13.72 47.43 -6.01
CA HIS A 316 13.24 47.51 -7.40
C HIS A 316 11.91 48.26 -7.56
N GLY A 317 11.07 48.29 -6.52
CA GLY A 317 9.78 48.99 -6.57
C GLY A 317 9.90 50.51 -6.60
N ASN A 318 10.96 51.08 -6.02
CA ASN A 318 11.05 52.53 -5.77
C ASN A 318 11.78 53.33 -6.87
N SER A 319 12.39 52.67 -7.86
CA SER A 319 13.24 53.31 -8.89
C SER A 319 12.47 53.76 -10.15
N ARG A 320 11.13 53.77 -10.14
CA ARG A 320 10.30 53.99 -11.34
C ARG A 320 9.36 55.21 -11.30
N PHE A 321 9.53 56.11 -10.33
CA PHE A 321 8.62 57.25 -10.13
C PHE A 321 9.30 58.64 -10.09
N THR A 322 10.57 58.74 -10.47
CA THR A 322 11.33 60.02 -10.44
C THR A 322 12.00 60.31 -11.79
N ASP A 323 11.21 60.39 -12.86
CA ASP A 323 11.61 61.00 -14.16
C ASP A 323 10.36 61.33 -15.01
N ALA A 324 9.48 62.16 -14.47
CA ALA A 324 8.31 62.70 -15.18
C ALA A 324 7.90 64.12 -14.71
N ALA A 325 8.86 64.91 -14.22
CA ALA A 325 8.67 66.33 -13.92
C ALA A 325 9.07 67.17 -15.15
N GLY A 326 8.23 67.20 -16.18
CA GLY A 326 8.55 67.86 -17.45
C GLY A 326 7.35 68.27 -18.29
N ASN A 327 6.79 69.46 -17.97
CA ASN A 327 5.82 70.25 -18.76
C ASN A 327 4.49 69.61 -19.20
N GLY A 328 3.35 70.25 -18.92
CA GLY A 328 2.12 69.90 -19.63
C GLY A 328 0.75 70.42 -19.16
N SER A 329 0.58 71.72 -18.94
CA SER A 329 -0.71 72.44 -19.04
C SER A 329 -1.90 72.07 -18.10
N ALA A 330 -2.76 73.06 -17.88
CA ALA A 330 -4.00 72.98 -17.09
C ALA A 330 -5.23 72.52 -17.92
N SER A 331 -6.41 72.54 -17.28
CA SER A 331 -7.75 72.13 -17.78
C SER A 331 -8.01 70.61 -17.70
N ASP A 332 -9.20 70.07 -17.40
CA ASP A 332 -10.48 70.67 -16.95
C ASP A 332 -11.36 69.63 -16.18
N SER A 333 -12.25 70.13 -15.33
CA SER A 333 -13.56 69.61 -14.88
C SER A 333 -13.90 68.10 -14.83
N SER A 334 -14.31 67.70 -13.62
CA SER A 334 -15.53 66.92 -13.33
C SER A 334 -15.74 65.54 -13.97
N ARG A 335 -15.54 64.48 -13.16
CA ARG A 335 -16.50 63.36 -13.09
C ARG A 335 -16.53 62.72 -11.69
N ARG A 336 -17.74 62.65 -11.11
CA ARG A 336 -17.99 62.03 -9.80
C ARG A 336 -17.86 60.50 -9.92
N HIS A 337 -17.05 59.88 -9.06
CA HIS A 337 -17.05 58.43 -8.89
C HIS A 337 -18.13 57.99 -7.89
N HIS A 338 -18.96 57.04 -8.33
CA HIS A 338 -19.94 56.37 -7.49
C HIS A 338 -19.29 55.16 -6.81
N ILE A 339 -19.34 55.09 -5.48
CA ILE A 339 -18.76 54.01 -4.68
C ILE A 339 -19.89 53.06 -4.28
N PRO A 340 -19.90 51.78 -4.72
CA PRO A 340 -20.77 50.77 -4.13
C PRO A 340 -20.20 50.26 -2.79
N SER A 341 -21.10 50.05 -1.83
CA SER A 341 -20.79 49.89 -0.41
C SER A 341 -20.18 48.54 -0.01
N ARG A 342 -19.55 48.54 1.18
CA ARG A 342 -19.07 47.35 1.91
C ARG A 342 -20.16 46.28 2.03
N ILE A 343 -19.77 45.01 1.86
CA ILE A 343 -20.50 43.85 2.39
C ILE A 343 -19.86 43.49 3.74
N ASN A 344 -20.65 43.55 4.81
CA ASN A 344 -20.30 42.93 6.10
C ASN A 344 -20.59 41.43 6.03
N TYR A 345 -19.68 40.60 6.52
CA TYR A 345 -20.02 39.25 6.95
C TYR A 345 -20.18 39.25 8.47
N GLN A 346 -21.39 38.97 8.95
CA GLN A 346 -21.64 38.64 10.35
C GLN A 346 -21.32 37.17 10.57
N ASN A 347 -20.71 36.88 11.73
CA ASN A 347 -20.69 35.54 12.29
C ASN A 347 -22.12 35.19 12.73
N ASP A 348 -22.53 33.96 12.50
CA ASP A 348 -23.50 33.29 13.37
C ASP A 348 -23.01 31.87 13.66
N ALA A 349 -23.13 31.49 14.93
CA ALA A 349 -22.80 30.17 15.44
C ALA A 349 -24.00 29.68 16.26
N ALA A 350 -24.43 28.45 15.98
CA ALA A 350 -25.35 27.65 16.78
C ALA A 350 -25.07 26.17 16.49
#